data_AF-A0A645H5Q9-F1
#
_entry.id   AF-A0A645H5Q9-F1
#
_cell.length_a   1.000
_cell.length_b   1.000
_cell.length_c   1.000
_cell.angle_alpha   90.00
_cell.angle_beta   90.00
_cell.angle_gamma   90.00
#
_symmetry.space_group_name_H-M   'P 1'
#
loop_
_entity.id
_entity.type
_entity.pdbx_description
1 polymer ?
#
loop_
_entity_poly.entity_id
_entity_poly.type
_entity_poly.pdbx_seq_one_letter_code
_entity_poly.pdbx_strand_id
1 'polypeptide(L)'
;MIEFSPATVPTMYFIGVSTRQSSIMRVFPLWADALGHADTVIQGIDCPLHADPEEYRAIVRFIQNDPLSLGALVTTHKIDLFNACEN
;
A
#
# COMPACT_ATOMS: atom_id res chain seq x y z
N MET A 1 -11.25 -6.36 -9.46
CA MET A 1 -9.82 -6.60 -9.69
C MET A 1 -9.07 -5.31 -9.56
N ILE A 2 -8.16 -5.28 -8.60
CA ILE A 2 -7.24 -4.17 -8.37
C ILE A 2 -6.21 -4.16 -9.49
N GLU A 3 -5.97 -3.00 -10.09
CA GLU A 3 -4.93 -2.82 -11.10
C GLU A 3 -3.62 -2.39 -10.45
N PHE A 4 -2.52 -3.04 -10.85
CA PHE A 4 -1.18 -2.72 -10.36
C PHE A 4 -0.33 -2.12 -11.47
N SER A 5 0.47 -1.13 -11.11
CA SER A 5 1.48 -0.53 -12.00
C SER A 5 2.83 -0.61 -11.29
N PRO A 6 3.88 -1.16 -11.94
CA PRO A 6 5.21 -1.23 -11.33
C PRO A 6 5.69 0.13 -10.85
N ALA A 7 6.33 0.16 -9.68
CA ALA A 7 6.85 1.40 -9.15
C ALA A 7 8.05 1.88 -9.98
N THR A 8 8.12 3.18 -10.28
CA THR A 8 9.23 3.80 -11.00
C THR A 8 10.23 4.51 -10.10
N VAL A 9 9.86 4.66 -8.82
CA VAL A 9 10.66 5.25 -7.73
C VAL A 9 10.38 4.46 -6.44
N PRO A 10 11.23 4.55 -5.41
CA PRO A 10 10.95 3.91 -4.13
C PRO A 10 9.55 4.31 -3.62
N THR A 11 8.68 3.33 -3.36
CA THR A 11 7.25 3.57 -3.12
C THR A 11 6.77 2.79 -1.91
N MET A 12 6.17 3.50 -0.95
CA MET A 12 5.34 2.92 0.11
C MET A 12 3.88 2.94 -0.32
N TYR A 13 3.09 1.96 0.12
CA TYR A 13 1.65 1.91 -0.18
C TYR A 13 0.78 2.20 1.03
N PHE A 14 -0.42 2.72 0.79
CA PHE A 14 -1.47 2.84 1.79
C PHE A 14 -2.71 2.05 1.33
N ILE A 15 -3.02 0.95 2.01
CA ILE A 15 -4.12 0.05 1.67
C ILE A 15 -5.37 0.42 2.48
N GLY A 16 -6.45 0.76 1.80
CA GLY A 16 -7.72 1.19 2.40
C GLY A 16 -8.90 1.14 1.43
N VAL A 17 -10.08 1.61 1.87
CA VAL A 17 -11.30 1.62 1.03
C VAL A 17 -11.29 2.79 0.04
N SER A 18 -10.88 3.96 0.50
CA SER A 18 -10.62 5.15 -0.32
C SER A 18 -9.42 5.88 0.28
N THR A 19 -8.34 5.93 -0.47
CA THR A 19 -7.01 6.27 0.06
C THR A 19 -6.63 7.73 -0.19
N ARG A 20 -7.14 8.35 -1.26
CA ARG A 20 -6.76 9.71 -1.70
C ARG A 20 -7.01 10.81 -0.67
N GLN A 21 -8.04 10.65 0.18
CA GLN A 21 -8.40 11.64 1.20
C GLN A 21 -7.67 11.45 2.54
N SER A 22 -6.87 10.39 2.68
CA SER A 22 -6.13 10.14 3.91
C SER A 22 -5.09 11.23 4.17
N SER A 23 -4.96 11.64 5.43
CA SER A 23 -3.92 12.59 5.84
C SER A 23 -2.51 12.08 5.54
N ILE A 24 -2.31 10.76 5.47
CA ILE A 24 -1.02 10.16 5.19
C ILE A 24 -0.46 10.56 3.82
N MET A 25 -1.32 10.87 2.85
CA MET A 25 -0.90 11.33 1.52
C MET A 25 -0.20 12.69 1.59
N ARG A 26 -0.49 13.50 2.62
CA ARG A 26 0.17 14.79 2.87
C ARG A 26 1.31 14.69 3.88
N VAL A 27 1.18 13.81 4.86
CA VAL A 27 2.13 13.69 5.97
C VAL A 27 3.35 12.85 5.60
N PHE A 28 3.17 11.74 4.87
CA PHE A 28 4.28 10.85 4.53
C PHE A 28 5.39 11.54 3.73
N PRO A 29 5.11 12.36 2.68
CA PRO A 29 6.19 13.04 1.96
C PRO A 29 7.03 13.96 2.85
N LEU A 30 6.40 14.61 3.84
CA LEU A 30 7.11 15.47 4.81
C LEU A 30 8.00 14.66 5.75
N TRP A 31 7.54 13.49 6.18
CA TRP A 31 8.37 12.57 6.97
C TRP A 31 9.51 11.98 6.15
N ALA A 32 9.24 11.58 4.90
CA ALA A 32 10.24 11.07 3.99
C ALA A 32 11.37 12.09 3.78
N ASP A 33 11.03 13.35 3.53
CA ASP A 33 12.00 14.45 3.43
C ASP A 33 12.79 14.66 4.74
N ALA A 34 12.09 14.77 5.87
CA ALA A 34 12.72 14.98 7.18
C ALA A 34 13.67 13.85 7.60
N LEU A 35 13.48 12.65 7.07
CA LEU A 35 14.28 11.45 7.36
C LEU A 35 15.34 11.16 6.27
N GLY A 36 15.48 12.00 5.24
CA GLY A 36 16.48 11.82 4.18
C GLY A 36 16.09 10.83 3.08
N HIS A 37 14.79 10.59 2.91
CA HIS A 37 14.19 9.72 1.90
C HIS A 37 13.30 10.49 0.92
N ALA A 38 13.71 11.69 0.49
CA ALA A 38 12.89 12.59 -0.32
C ALA A 38 12.41 11.99 -1.66
N ASP A 39 13.11 11.00 -2.21
CA ASP A 39 12.73 10.30 -3.44
C ASP A 39 11.66 9.20 -3.22
N THR A 40 11.33 8.90 -1.96
CA THR A 40 10.33 7.89 -1.61
C THR A 40 8.93 8.49 -1.60
N VAL A 41 8.02 7.92 -2.38
CA VAL A 41 6.63 8.38 -2.49
C VAL A 41 5.67 7.46 -1.72
N ILE A 42 4.44 7.93 -1.51
CA ILE A 42 3.33 7.09 -1.04
C ILE A 42 2.23 6.99 -2.09
N GLN A 43 1.73 5.78 -2.32
CA GLN A 43 0.65 5.52 -3.27
C GLN A 43 -0.51 4.77 -2.60
N GLY A 44 -1.73 5.17 -2.91
CA GLY A 44 -2.93 4.51 -2.43
C GLY A 44 -3.27 3.24 -3.21
N ILE A 45 -3.69 2.19 -2.51
CA ILE A 45 -4.37 1.03 -3.09
C ILE A 45 -5.77 0.97 -2.49
N ASP A 46 -6.77 1.24 -3.32
CA ASP A 46 -8.18 1.15 -2.95
C ASP A 46 -8.63 -0.32 -3.09
N CYS A 47 -9.05 -0.91 -1.98
CA CYS A 47 -9.54 -2.28 -1.88
C CYS A 47 -10.99 -2.28 -1.38
N PRO A 48 -11.91 -3.03 -2.01
CA PRO A 48 -13.27 -3.17 -1.50
C PRO A 48 -13.33 -3.70 -0.05
N LEU A 49 -14.33 -3.28 0.71
CA LEU A 49 -14.63 -3.89 2.00
C LEU A 49 -14.97 -5.37 1.80
N HIS A 50 -14.39 -6.24 2.62
CA HIS A 50 -14.57 -7.69 2.53
C HIS A 50 -14.28 -8.24 1.13
N ALA A 51 -13.21 -7.75 0.50
CA ALA A 51 -12.74 -8.28 -0.76
C ALA A 51 -12.38 -9.77 -0.65
N ASP A 52 -12.34 -10.44 -1.80
CA ASP A 52 -11.89 -11.83 -1.87
C ASP A 52 -10.46 -11.96 -1.30
N PRO A 53 -10.15 -12.98 -0.48
CA PRO A 53 -8.80 -13.25 0.01
C PRO A 53 -7.70 -13.21 -1.07
N GLU A 54 -8.01 -13.62 -2.30
CA GLU A 54 -7.05 -13.54 -3.41
C GLU A 54 -6.73 -12.09 -3.83
N GLU A 55 -7.64 -11.12 -3.66
CA GLU A 55 -7.31 -9.71 -3.90
C GLU A 55 -6.28 -9.22 -2.88
N TYR A 56 -6.39 -9.58 -1.59
CA TYR A 56 -5.37 -9.26 -0.59
C TYR A 56 -4.02 -9.91 -0.90
N ARG A 57 -4.03 -11.20 -1.27
CA ARG A 57 -2.81 -11.90 -1.67
C ARG A 57 -2.17 -11.28 -2.91
N ALA A 58 -2.98 -10.83 -3.88
CA ALA A 58 -2.47 -10.17 -5.07
C ALA A 58 -1.77 -8.85 -4.73
N ILE A 59 -2.34 -8.03 -3.83
CA ILE A 59 -1.68 -6.81 -3.32
C ILE A 59 -0.33 -7.16 -2.68
N VAL A 60 -0.32 -8.14 -1.77
CA VAL A 60 0.91 -8.53 -1.05
C VAL A 60 1.96 -9.06 -2.03
N ARG A 61 1.59 -9.92 -2.97
CA ARG A 61 2.51 -10.44 -4.01
C ARG A 61 3.06 -9.32 -4.89
N PHE A 62 2.24 -8.34 -5.26
CA PHE A 62 2.70 -7.20 -6.04
C PHE A 62 3.79 -6.42 -5.28
N ILE A 63 3.50 -6.03 -4.04
CA ILE A 63 4.44 -5.26 -3.19
C ILE A 63 5.71 -6.08 -2.90
N GLN A 64 5.59 -7.38 -2.69
CA GLN A 64 6.73 -8.27 -2.40
C GLN A 64 7.66 -8.45 -3.61
N ASN A 65 7.11 -8.51 -4.83
CA ASN A 65 7.89 -8.85 -6.03
C ASN A 65 8.33 -7.62 -6.85
N ASP A 66 7.79 -6.44 -6.57
CA ASP A 66 8.21 -5.20 -7.21
C ASP A 66 9.43 -4.61 -6.46
N PRO A 67 10.59 -4.43 -7.12
CA PRO A 67 11.85 -4.10 -6.46
C PRO A 67 11.90 -2.69 -5.87
N LEU A 68 11.00 -1.79 -6.27
CA LEU A 68 10.91 -0.43 -5.76
C LEU A 68 9.74 -0.25 -4.78
N SER A 69 8.98 -1.32 -4.54
CA SER A 69 7.91 -1.35 -3.55
C SER A 69 8.48 -1.67 -2.16
N LEU A 70 8.47 -0.67 -1.28
CA LEU A 70 9.15 -0.73 0.02
C LEU A 70 8.28 -1.31 1.15
N GLY A 71 6.98 -1.45 0.92
CA GLY A 71 6.02 -1.96 1.92
C GLY A 71 4.71 -1.19 1.92
N ALA A 72 3.87 -1.45 2.93
CA ALA A 72 2.55 -0.83 3.03
C ALA A 72 2.14 -0.51 4.47
N LEU A 73 1.35 0.55 4.60
CA LEU A 73 0.50 0.84 5.74
C LEU A 73 -0.92 0.33 5.46
N VAL A 74 -1.57 -0.29 6.46
CA VAL A 74 -2.90 -0.89 6.30
C VAL A 74 -3.92 -0.24 7.24
N THR A 75 -5.07 0.20 6.71
CA THR A 75 -6.16 0.78 7.52
C THR A 75 -7.32 -0.20 7.76
N THR A 76 -8.44 -0.05 7.06
CA THR A 76 -9.69 -0.80 7.29
C THR A 76 -9.51 -2.31 7.13
N HIS A 77 -8.52 -2.76 6.36
CA HIS A 77 -8.33 -4.16 5.98
C HIS A 77 -7.35 -4.95 6.86
N LYS A 78 -6.92 -4.44 8.02
CA LYS A 78 -5.85 -5.09 8.83
C LYS A 78 -6.09 -6.57 9.10
N ILE A 79 -7.28 -6.92 9.60
CA ILE A 79 -7.61 -8.29 10.00
C ILE A 79 -7.88 -9.16 8.77
N ASP A 80 -8.65 -8.66 7.81
CA ASP A 80 -8.96 -9.41 6.58
C ASP A 80 -7.68 -9.74 5.77
N LEU A 81 -6.75 -8.78 5.66
CA LEU A 81 -5.46 -8.97 4.99
C LEU A 81 -4.59 -9.97 5.76
N PHE A 82 -4.53 -9.86 7.09
CA PHE A 82 -3.78 -10.81 7.92
C PHE A 82 -4.32 -12.24 7.74
N ASN A 83 -5.63 -12.44 7.89
CA ASN A 83 -6.26 -13.75 7.73
C ASN A 83 -6.07 -14.33 6.31
N ALA A 84 -6.01 -13.47 5.29
CA ALA A 84 -5.74 -13.91 3.93
C ALA A 84 -4.31 -14.46 3.75
N CYS A 85 -3.35 -14.06 4.58
CA CYS A 85 -1.92 -14.33 4.42
C CYS A 85 -1.29 -15.17 5.54
N GLU A 86 -2.02 -15.54 6.58
CA GLU A 86 -1.47 -16.24 7.77
C GLU A 86 -1.21 -17.74 7.58
N ASN A 87 -1.44 -18.32 6.40
CA ASN A 87 -1.30 -19.77 6.12
C ASN A 87 -0.25 -20.06 5.05
#